data_AF-A0A7Y1XL47-F1
#
_entry.id   AF-A0A7Y1XL47-F1
#
_cell.length_a   1.000
_cell.length_b   1.000
_cell.length_c   1.000
_cell.angle_alpha   90.00
_cell.angle_beta   90.00
_cell.angle_gamma   90.00
#
_symmetry.space_group_name_H-M   'P 1'
#
loop_
_entity.id
_entity.type
_entity.pdbx_description
1 polymer ?
#
loop_
_entity_poly.entity_id
_entity_poly.type
_entity_poly.pdbx_seq_one_letter_code
_entity_poly.pdbx_strand_id
1 'polypeptide(L)'
;MTSDSSTEWPLQHFISFDKLLKRYEKIAEGEDAFLAGKARRILKAQAPYPILREGFTDVALLEKHEDVISIILEDAFSEVLTENEIKVASLPYKDIIFNASSRFKKILKDAGDNFIPALTKEDASLDYIMNCVVILKFHYGYKLDFHRPYFYKIPNAEGVMHYYRVLYNADFIELYPTELAKDLKQRDIDELLEHPNDLKLWKEKIPPNSFISKGFVIANMFDATAEQAISEIKSKLISANKRGSDTFMSDLQETFKSFFKLKDLKVGFSAYSREDDQFERVFGKDMHSYLLNESDFEICNEALCKQSYEKLLNQNTYFIVPDVEKYFDKSKGMQPYKNLQQQGIKSVIFAPIARDNELLGVLEIVSEVKNQFNGVNARKLDDVMPYIVSAVVRSKNEQENLIDAVIQKECTTIHSAVYWKFRKEAKRFINEELKGNDPTF
;
A
#
# COMPACT_ATOMS: atom_id res chain seq x y z
N MET A 1 -16.15 12.04 -21.57
CA MET A 1 -15.65 11.88 -22.95
C MET A 1 -14.57 12.91 -23.19
N THR A 2 -13.33 12.51 -23.00
CA THR A 2 -12.14 13.18 -23.54
C THR A 2 -11.56 12.21 -24.55
N SER A 3 -11.41 12.67 -25.79
CA SER A 3 -10.77 11.94 -26.87
C SER A 3 -9.29 11.74 -26.51
N ASP A 4 -8.96 10.55 -26.01
CA ASP A 4 -7.56 10.16 -25.82
C ASP A 4 -6.90 10.05 -27.19
N SER A 5 -5.70 10.61 -27.30
CA SER A 5 -4.78 10.36 -28.40
C SER A 5 -4.66 8.85 -28.62
N SER A 6 -4.68 8.42 -29.87
CA SER A 6 -4.71 7.01 -30.28
C SER A 6 -3.54 6.23 -29.68
N THR A 7 -3.75 5.63 -28.51
CA THR A 7 -2.81 4.68 -27.94
C THR A 7 -2.86 3.45 -28.84
N GLU A 8 -1.79 3.25 -29.61
CA GLU A 8 -1.65 2.09 -30.48
C GLU A 8 -1.41 0.84 -29.62
N TRP A 9 -2.16 -0.22 -29.87
CA TRP A 9 -2.00 -1.51 -29.19
C TRP A 9 -1.61 -2.59 -30.20
N PRO A 10 -0.84 -3.62 -29.82
CA PRO A 10 -0.61 -4.77 -30.69
C PRO A 10 -1.87 -5.64 -30.83
N LEU A 11 -2.83 -5.49 -29.91
CA LEU A 11 -4.08 -6.26 -29.83
C LEU A 11 -5.31 -5.44 -30.26
N GLN A 12 -6.15 -6.06 -31.07
CA GLN A 12 -7.55 -5.68 -31.27
C GLN A 12 -8.41 -6.47 -30.29
N HIS A 13 -9.16 -5.80 -29.41
CA HIS A 13 -9.94 -6.47 -28.35
C HIS A 13 -11.39 -6.74 -28.78
N PHE A 14 -11.79 -8.01 -28.71
CA PHE A 14 -13.16 -8.49 -28.89
C PHE A 14 -13.65 -9.14 -27.61
N ILE A 15 -14.80 -8.68 -27.11
CA ILE A 15 -15.50 -9.32 -26.01
C ILE A 15 -16.13 -10.61 -26.55
N SER A 16 -15.85 -11.74 -25.93
CA SER A 16 -16.50 -13.02 -26.26
C SER A 16 -16.49 -13.95 -25.06
N PHE A 17 -17.55 -14.74 -24.93
CA PHE A 17 -17.70 -15.76 -23.88
C PHE A 17 -17.46 -17.18 -24.42
N ASP A 18 -17.11 -17.31 -25.71
CA ASP A 18 -17.05 -18.60 -26.39
C ASP A 18 -16.09 -19.60 -25.74
N LYS A 19 -14.90 -19.14 -25.29
CA LYS A 19 -13.93 -20.03 -24.62
C LYS A 19 -14.47 -20.61 -23.31
N LEU A 20 -15.24 -19.85 -22.54
CA LEU A 20 -15.92 -20.35 -21.34
C LEU A 20 -17.07 -21.29 -21.73
N LEU A 21 -17.86 -20.93 -22.73
CA LEU A 21 -19.00 -21.73 -23.20
C LEU A 21 -18.56 -23.10 -23.75
N LYS A 22 -17.43 -23.18 -24.46
CA LYS A 22 -16.78 -24.44 -24.86
C LYS A 22 -16.40 -25.33 -23.68
N ARG A 23 -16.06 -24.75 -22.51
CA ARG A 23 -15.86 -25.53 -21.28
C ARG A 23 -17.18 -26.10 -20.79
N TYR A 24 -18.26 -25.32 -20.81
CA TYR A 24 -19.60 -25.81 -20.47
C TYR A 24 -20.11 -26.88 -21.42
N GLU A 25 -19.81 -26.81 -22.73
CA GLU A 25 -20.14 -27.88 -23.69
C GLU A 25 -19.54 -29.22 -23.26
N LYS A 26 -18.25 -29.23 -22.91
CA LYS A 26 -17.58 -30.44 -22.39
C LYS A 26 -18.19 -30.93 -21.08
N ILE A 27 -18.58 -30.03 -20.18
CA ILE A 27 -19.24 -30.40 -18.91
C ILE A 27 -20.65 -30.97 -19.18
N ALA A 28 -21.37 -30.44 -20.17
CA ALA A 28 -22.72 -30.88 -20.54
C ALA A 28 -22.75 -32.32 -21.10
N GLU A 29 -21.62 -32.80 -21.64
CA GLU A 29 -21.41 -34.17 -22.13
C GLU A 29 -20.93 -35.14 -21.03
N GLY A 30 -20.62 -34.63 -19.83
CA GLY A 30 -20.09 -35.44 -18.72
C GLY A 30 -21.12 -36.36 -18.06
N GLU A 31 -20.62 -37.33 -17.30
CA GLU A 31 -21.43 -38.35 -16.60
C GLU A 31 -22.15 -37.80 -15.36
N ASP A 32 -21.65 -36.73 -14.75
CA ASP A 32 -22.31 -36.08 -13.60
C ASP A 32 -23.57 -35.34 -14.07
N ALA A 33 -24.74 -35.91 -13.76
CA ALA A 33 -26.02 -35.39 -14.18
C ALA A 33 -26.32 -33.96 -13.66
N PHE A 34 -25.82 -33.61 -12.48
CA PHE A 34 -26.03 -32.28 -11.88
C PHE A 34 -25.19 -31.23 -12.60
N LEU A 35 -23.88 -31.49 -12.75
CA LEU A 35 -22.97 -30.57 -13.46
C LEU A 35 -23.37 -30.43 -14.93
N ALA A 36 -23.71 -31.53 -15.59
CA ALA A 36 -24.17 -31.51 -16.97
C ALA A 36 -25.51 -30.73 -17.11
N GLY A 37 -26.43 -30.90 -16.15
CA GLY A 37 -27.68 -30.14 -16.08
C GLY A 37 -27.45 -28.64 -15.95
N LYS A 38 -26.55 -28.23 -15.05
CA LYS A 38 -26.18 -26.83 -14.85
C LYS A 38 -25.55 -26.24 -16.11
N ALA A 39 -24.59 -26.93 -16.71
CA ALA A 39 -23.94 -26.49 -17.96
C ALA A 39 -24.94 -26.32 -19.10
N ARG A 40 -25.88 -27.27 -19.29
CA ARG A 40 -26.95 -27.17 -20.29
C ARG A 40 -27.87 -25.96 -20.06
N ARG A 41 -28.18 -25.60 -18.81
CA ARG A 41 -28.95 -24.38 -18.49
C ARG A 41 -28.24 -23.14 -18.98
N ILE A 42 -26.93 -23.02 -18.73
CA ILE A 42 -26.11 -21.89 -19.17
C ILE A 42 -26.06 -21.81 -20.69
N LEU A 43 -25.78 -22.92 -21.37
CA LEU A 43 -25.74 -22.98 -22.84
C LEU A 43 -27.09 -22.61 -23.46
N LYS A 44 -28.21 -23.07 -22.88
CA LYS A 44 -29.56 -22.74 -23.34
C LYS A 44 -29.88 -21.25 -23.16
N ALA A 45 -29.44 -20.62 -22.06
CA ALA A 45 -29.62 -19.19 -21.83
C ALA A 45 -28.86 -18.35 -22.87
N GLN A 46 -27.65 -18.78 -23.25
CA GLN A 46 -26.84 -18.09 -24.25
C GLN A 46 -27.33 -18.31 -25.69
N ALA A 47 -27.91 -19.46 -26.03
CA ALA A 47 -28.24 -19.85 -27.41
C ALA A 47 -28.98 -18.79 -28.27
N PRO A 48 -29.91 -17.97 -27.74
CA PRO A 48 -30.56 -16.89 -28.50
C PRO A 48 -29.65 -15.72 -28.88
N TYR A 49 -28.42 -15.67 -28.34
CA TYR A 49 -27.47 -14.56 -28.49
C TYR A 49 -26.13 -15.05 -29.11
N PRO A 50 -26.08 -15.38 -30.41
CA PRO A 50 -24.84 -15.82 -31.09
C PRO A 50 -23.69 -14.81 -30.97
N ILE A 51 -24.02 -13.52 -30.93
CA ILE A 51 -23.05 -12.42 -30.79
C ILE A 51 -22.15 -12.56 -29.55
N LEU A 52 -22.64 -13.18 -28.46
CA LEU A 52 -21.84 -13.42 -27.25
C LEU A 52 -20.73 -14.47 -27.47
N ARG A 53 -20.82 -15.29 -28.53
CA ARG A 53 -19.77 -16.22 -28.96
C ARG A 53 -18.93 -15.65 -30.09
N GLU A 54 -19.58 -15.15 -31.13
CA GLU A 54 -18.92 -14.54 -32.30
C GLU A 54 -17.99 -13.39 -31.87
N GLY A 55 -18.42 -12.65 -30.85
CA GLY A 55 -17.68 -11.60 -30.20
C GLY A 55 -17.94 -10.23 -30.83
N PHE A 56 -17.72 -9.19 -30.04
CA PHE A 56 -18.08 -7.83 -30.41
C PHE A 56 -17.12 -6.81 -29.77
N THR A 57 -17.08 -5.60 -30.34
CA THR A 57 -16.24 -4.48 -29.86
C THR A 57 -17.06 -3.39 -29.16
N ASP A 58 -18.35 -3.30 -29.45
CA ASP A 58 -19.27 -2.33 -28.85
C ASP A 58 -19.58 -2.70 -27.39
N VAL A 59 -19.03 -1.92 -26.46
CA VAL A 59 -19.18 -2.13 -25.02
C VAL A 59 -20.63 -1.95 -24.55
N ALA A 60 -21.47 -1.22 -25.28
CA ALA A 60 -22.88 -1.03 -24.92
C ALA A 60 -23.67 -2.36 -24.96
N LEU A 61 -23.18 -3.35 -25.72
CA LEU A 61 -23.76 -4.69 -25.75
C LEU A 61 -23.56 -5.47 -24.44
N LEU A 62 -22.59 -5.10 -23.60
CA LEU A 62 -22.42 -5.70 -22.28
C LEU A 62 -23.62 -5.36 -21.38
N GLU A 63 -24.02 -4.10 -21.34
CA GLU A 63 -25.17 -3.63 -20.57
C GLU A 63 -26.48 -4.19 -21.15
N LYS A 64 -26.63 -4.16 -22.48
CA LYS A 64 -27.81 -4.73 -23.16
C LYS A 64 -28.03 -6.22 -22.86
N HIS A 65 -26.98 -6.97 -22.57
CA HIS A 65 -27.02 -8.41 -22.35
C HIS A 65 -26.62 -8.81 -20.92
N GLU A 66 -26.71 -7.89 -19.96
CA GLU A 66 -26.25 -8.10 -18.57
C GLU A 66 -26.86 -9.37 -17.94
N ASP A 67 -28.18 -9.57 -18.05
CA ASP A 67 -28.88 -10.71 -17.45
C ASP A 67 -28.33 -12.07 -17.92
N VAL A 68 -28.12 -12.21 -19.23
CA VAL A 68 -27.60 -13.47 -19.80
C VAL A 68 -26.11 -13.63 -19.51
N ILE A 69 -25.34 -12.53 -19.52
CA ILE A 69 -23.91 -12.55 -19.13
C ILE A 69 -23.76 -13.00 -17.67
N SER A 70 -24.63 -12.53 -16.77
CA SER A 70 -24.67 -12.96 -15.37
C SER A 70 -24.88 -14.47 -15.25
N ILE A 71 -25.80 -15.05 -16.03
CA ILE A 71 -26.02 -16.51 -16.08
C ILE A 71 -24.78 -17.24 -16.61
N ILE A 72 -24.13 -16.74 -17.66
CA ILE A 72 -22.90 -17.34 -18.21
C ILE A 72 -21.78 -17.38 -17.17
N LEU A 73 -21.70 -16.34 -16.35
CA LEU A 73 -20.65 -16.16 -15.34
C LEU A 73 -21.01 -16.71 -13.96
N GLU A 74 -22.15 -17.40 -13.80
CA GLU A 74 -22.70 -17.83 -12.51
C GLU A 74 -21.69 -18.67 -11.69
N ASP A 75 -20.96 -19.61 -12.33
CA ASP A 75 -19.93 -20.40 -11.63
C ASP A 75 -18.69 -19.57 -11.25
N ALA A 76 -18.33 -18.59 -12.08
CA ALA A 76 -17.23 -17.70 -11.81
C ALA A 76 -17.57 -16.67 -10.73
N PHE A 77 -18.85 -16.36 -10.51
CA PHE A 77 -19.35 -15.39 -9.54
C PHE A 77 -20.42 -16.03 -8.67
N SER A 78 -20.09 -17.18 -8.08
CA SER A 78 -21.00 -17.92 -7.20
C SER A 78 -21.52 -17.03 -6.07
N GLU A 79 -22.84 -16.94 -5.95
CA GLU A 79 -23.53 -16.03 -5.02
C GLU A 79 -23.04 -16.16 -3.58
N VAL A 80 -22.70 -17.37 -3.14
CA VAL A 80 -22.21 -17.63 -1.77
C VAL A 80 -20.81 -17.09 -1.49
N LEU A 81 -20.07 -16.67 -2.52
CA LEU A 81 -18.70 -16.14 -2.42
C LEU A 81 -18.62 -14.62 -2.62
N THR A 82 -19.66 -14.00 -3.20
CA THR A 82 -19.61 -12.60 -3.67
C THR A 82 -19.45 -11.58 -2.56
N GLU A 83 -19.84 -11.90 -1.32
CA GLU A 83 -19.66 -11.05 -0.13
C GLU A 83 -18.21 -11.03 0.38
N ASN A 84 -17.42 -12.06 0.07
CA ASN A 84 -16.03 -12.16 0.51
C ASN A 84 -15.01 -11.97 -0.62
N GLU A 85 -15.23 -12.51 -1.81
CA GLU A 85 -14.29 -12.31 -2.93
C GLU A 85 -14.40 -10.89 -3.46
N ILE A 86 -13.27 -10.24 -3.73
CA ILE A 86 -13.24 -8.99 -4.50
C ILE A 86 -12.88 -9.40 -5.92
N LYS A 87 -13.86 -9.40 -6.81
CA LYS A 87 -13.73 -9.98 -8.14
C LYS A 87 -14.53 -9.23 -9.18
N VAL A 88 -13.96 -9.09 -10.38
CA VAL A 88 -14.62 -8.49 -11.54
C VAL A 88 -14.33 -9.26 -12.81
N ALA A 89 -15.29 -9.28 -13.74
CA ALA A 89 -15.09 -9.67 -15.12
C ALA A 89 -14.87 -8.39 -15.92
N SER A 90 -13.75 -8.35 -16.64
CA SER A 90 -13.27 -7.14 -17.32
C SER A 90 -12.60 -7.50 -18.65
N LEU A 91 -12.30 -6.48 -19.43
CA LEU A 91 -11.36 -6.58 -20.54
C LEU A 91 -9.92 -6.39 -20.07
N PRO A 92 -8.94 -7.13 -20.63
CA PRO A 92 -7.54 -6.89 -20.34
C PRO A 92 -7.17 -5.43 -20.57
N TYR A 93 -6.47 -4.81 -19.61
CA TYR A 93 -5.88 -3.47 -19.73
C TYR A 93 -6.88 -2.33 -20.06
N LYS A 94 -8.18 -2.57 -19.93
CA LYS A 94 -9.23 -1.56 -20.06
C LYS A 94 -10.04 -1.48 -18.78
N ASP A 95 -10.47 -0.27 -18.44
CA ASP A 95 -11.30 0.01 -17.26
C ASP A 95 -12.79 -0.30 -17.54
N ILE A 96 -13.09 -1.47 -18.12
CA ILE A 96 -14.46 -1.91 -18.48
C ILE A 96 -14.85 -3.10 -17.63
N ILE A 97 -15.73 -2.89 -16.66
CA ILE A 97 -16.24 -3.93 -15.77
C ILE A 97 -17.68 -4.25 -16.15
N PHE A 98 -17.99 -5.52 -16.39
CA PHE A 98 -19.33 -5.95 -16.80
C PHE A 98 -19.90 -7.08 -15.94
N ASN A 99 -19.14 -7.59 -14.98
CA ASN A 99 -19.68 -8.35 -13.87
C ASN A 99 -18.81 -8.12 -12.63
N ALA A 100 -19.40 -8.11 -11.44
CA ALA A 100 -18.68 -7.82 -10.21
C ALA A 100 -19.31 -8.48 -8.99
N SER A 101 -18.46 -8.97 -8.09
CA SER A 101 -18.83 -9.41 -6.74
C SER A 101 -19.52 -8.30 -5.92
N SER A 102 -20.42 -8.68 -5.02
CA SER A 102 -21.08 -7.78 -4.06
C SER A 102 -20.07 -6.99 -3.23
N ARG A 103 -18.98 -7.63 -2.78
CA ARG A 103 -17.91 -6.98 -2.03
C ARG A 103 -17.23 -5.87 -2.84
N PHE A 104 -16.93 -6.09 -4.11
CA PHE A 104 -16.35 -5.05 -4.97
C PHE A 104 -17.33 -3.89 -5.18
N LYS A 105 -18.61 -4.18 -5.44
CA LYS A 105 -19.65 -3.14 -5.57
C LYS A 105 -19.75 -2.29 -4.30
N LYS A 106 -19.68 -2.92 -3.11
CA LYS A 106 -19.66 -2.22 -1.82
C LYS A 106 -18.42 -1.34 -1.66
N ILE A 107 -17.23 -1.84 -1.99
CA ILE A 107 -15.97 -1.07 -1.95
C ILE A 107 -16.07 0.18 -2.83
N LEU A 108 -16.62 0.07 -4.05
CA LEU A 108 -16.82 1.23 -4.92
C LEU A 108 -17.83 2.21 -4.38
N LYS A 109 -18.95 1.72 -3.83
CA LYS A 109 -19.96 2.57 -3.19
C LYS A 109 -19.37 3.35 -2.01
N ASP A 110 -18.56 2.68 -1.18
CA ASP A 110 -17.88 3.31 -0.04
C ASP A 110 -16.87 4.38 -0.50
N ALA A 111 -16.28 4.25 -1.70
CA ALA A 111 -15.39 5.27 -2.27
C ALA A 111 -16.13 6.51 -2.80
N GLY A 112 -17.45 6.44 -2.98
CA GLY A 112 -18.33 7.51 -3.46
C GLY A 112 -18.83 7.30 -4.90
N ASP A 113 -20.01 7.85 -5.20
CA ASP A 113 -20.78 7.56 -6.42
C ASP A 113 -20.08 7.89 -7.75
N ASN A 114 -19.05 8.74 -7.73
CA ASN A 114 -18.27 9.14 -8.91
C ASN A 114 -16.85 8.58 -8.92
N PHE A 115 -16.53 7.66 -8.01
CA PHE A 115 -15.19 7.08 -7.96
C PHE A 115 -15.00 6.10 -9.13
N ILE A 116 -14.02 6.41 -9.99
CA ILE A 116 -13.60 5.52 -11.09
C ILE A 116 -12.28 4.87 -10.68
N PRO A 117 -12.26 3.54 -10.44
CA PRO A 117 -11.02 2.83 -10.16
C PRO A 117 -10.07 2.97 -11.34
N ALA A 118 -8.88 3.49 -11.08
CA ALA A 118 -7.80 3.51 -12.05
C ALA A 118 -6.70 2.56 -11.57
N LEU A 119 -6.24 1.68 -12.46
CA LEU A 119 -5.00 0.94 -12.21
C LEU A 119 -3.86 1.96 -12.09
N THR A 120 -2.92 1.68 -11.20
CA THR A 120 -1.69 2.47 -11.13
C THR A 120 -0.93 2.26 -12.45
N LYS A 121 -1.02 3.23 -13.39
CA LYS A 121 -0.36 3.16 -14.70
C LYS A 121 1.10 3.58 -14.55
N GLU A 122 2.03 2.82 -15.12
CA GLU A 122 3.45 3.16 -15.15
C GLU A 122 3.74 4.10 -16.34
N ASP A 123 3.72 3.55 -17.56
CA ASP A 123 4.06 4.20 -18.82
C ASP A 123 3.34 3.48 -19.97
N ALA A 124 2.76 4.24 -20.92
CA ALA A 124 2.11 3.69 -22.11
C ALA A 124 3.07 2.83 -22.97
N SER A 125 4.38 3.11 -22.93
CA SER A 125 5.39 2.29 -23.60
C SER A 125 5.46 0.87 -23.02
N LEU A 126 5.37 0.75 -21.70
CA LEU A 126 5.41 -0.51 -20.97
C LEU A 126 4.13 -1.31 -21.21
N ASP A 127 2.97 -0.65 -21.28
CA ASP A 127 1.70 -1.30 -21.58
C ASP A 127 1.72 -2.00 -22.95
N TYR A 128 2.33 -1.38 -23.97
CA TYR A 128 2.50 -2.01 -25.29
C TYR A 128 3.35 -3.29 -25.20
N ILE A 129 4.52 -3.18 -24.55
CA ILE A 129 5.47 -4.29 -24.39
C ILE A 129 4.83 -5.43 -23.59
N MET A 130 4.01 -5.12 -22.57
CA MET A 130 3.29 -6.14 -21.80
C MET A 130 2.31 -6.93 -22.66
N ASN A 131 1.58 -6.26 -23.54
CA ASN A 131 0.69 -6.95 -24.48
C ASN A 131 1.47 -7.81 -25.49
N CYS A 132 2.65 -7.36 -25.92
CA CYS A 132 3.55 -8.17 -26.73
C CYS A 132 4.06 -9.41 -25.98
N VAL A 133 4.42 -9.31 -24.71
CA VAL A 133 4.82 -10.47 -23.87
C VAL A 133 3.69 -11.49 -23.76
N VAL A 134 2.43 -11.04 -23.64
CA VAL A 134 1.25 -11.92 -23.68
C VAL A 134 1.16 -12.64 -25.03
N ILE A 135 1.37 -11.94 -26.15
CA ILE A 135 1.41 -12.56 -27.50
C ILE A 135 2.51 -13.61 -27.59
N LEU A 136 3.74 -13.30 -27.15
CA LEU A 136 4.87 -14.24 -27.12
C LEU A 136 4.54 -15.52 -26.36
N LYS A 137 3.84 -15.39 -25.21
CA LYS A 137 3.42 -16.54 -24.41
C LYS A 137 2.32 -17.38 -25.06
N PHE A 138 1.24 -16.74 -25.51
CA PHE A 138 0.04 -17.46 -25.95
C PHE A 138 0.10 -17.92 -27.41
N HIS A 139 0.83 -17.21 -28.29
CA HIS A 139 0.94 -17.55 -29.70
C HIS A 139 2.27 -18.23 -30.04
N TYR A 140 3.40 -17.68 -29.57
CA TYR A 140 4.73 -18.20 -29.88
C TYR A 140 5.25 -19.24 -28.86
N GLY A 141 4.51 -19.50 -27.78
CA GLY A 141 4.86 -20.50 -26.77
C GLY A 141 6.03 -20.12 -25.85
N TYR A 142 6.50 -18.87 -25.92
CA TYR A 142 7.66 -18.41 -25.17
C TYR A 142 7.26 -17.93 -23.77
N LYS A 143 7.76 -18.60 -22.74
CA LYS A 143 7.39 -18.31 -21.35
C LYS A 143 8.34 -17.26 -20.76
N LEU A 144 7.86 -16.02 -20.67
CA LEU A 144 8.52 -14.96 -19.92
C LEU A 144 7.87 -14.81 -18.56
N ASP A 145 8.69 -14.73 -17.52
CA ASP A 145 8.25 -14.31 -16.20
C ASP A 145 8.41 -12.79 -16.09
N PHE A 146 7.38 -12.07 -16.54
CA PHE A 146 7.29 -10.63 -16.40
C PHE A 146 6.01 -10.31 -15.60
N HIS A 147 6.02 -10.65 -14.31
CA HIS A 147 4.91 -10.35 -13.42
C HIS A 147 5.23 -9.13 -12.54
N ARG A 148 4.59 -7.99 -12.85
CA ARG A 148 4.50 -6.87 -11.92
C ARG A 148 3.13 -6.86 -11.25
N PRO A 149 3.06 -6.67 -9.92
CA PRO A 149 1.77 -6.57 -9.23
C PRO A 149 1.10 -5.25 -9.60
N TYR A 150 -0.11 -5.32 -10.14
CA TYR A 150 -0.96 -4.16 -10.33
C TYR A 150 -1.76 -3.89 -9.07
N PHE A 151 -1.98 -2.61 -8.76
CA PHE A 151 -2.78 -2.18 -7.63
C PHE A 151 -3.85 -1.18 -8.08
N TYR A 152 -5.06 -1.35 -7.55
CA TYR A 152 -6.05 -0.28 -7.46
C TYR A 152 -5.89 0.45 -6.12
N LYS A 153 -5.97 1.78 -6.17
CA LYS A 153 -6.03 2.63 -4.97
C LYS A 153 -7.48 3.06 -4.81
N ILE A 154 -8.16 2.60 -3.78
CA ILE A 154 -9.59 2.91 -3.56
C ILE A 154 -9.77 3.39 -2.12
N PRO A 155 -10.28 4.61 -1.88
CA PRO A 155 -10.55 5.08 -0.53
C PRO A 155 -11.75 4.34 0.07
N ASN A 156 -11.79 4.19 1.39
CA ASN A 156 -12.99 3.77 2.09
C ASN A 156 -13.94 4.96 2.33
N ALA A 157 -15.09 4.71 2.97
CA ALA A 157 -16.10 5.74 3.28
C ALA A 157 -15.58 6.90 4.17
N GLU A 158 -14.49 6.69 4.90
CA GLU A 158 -13.86 7.72 5.73
C GLU A 158 -12.77 8.51 4.99
N GLY A 159 -12.44 8.11 3.76
CA GLY A 159 -11.38 8.69 2.93
C GLY A 159 -10.00 8.08 3.14
N VAL A 160 -9.88 6.99 3.93
CA VAL A 160 -8.61 6.29 4.13
C VAL A 160 -8.29 5.46 2.91
N MET A 161 -7.05 5.56 2.41
CA MET A 161 -6.65 4.85 1.20
C MET A 161 -6.39 3.36 1.45
N HIS A 162 -7.01 2.51 0.63
CA HIS A 162 -6.71 1.08 0.55
C HIS A 162 -6.07 0.73 -0.79
N TYR A 163 -5.21 -0.30 -0.75
CA TYR A 163 -4.50 -0.81 -1.92
C TYR A 163 -4.95 -2.23 -2.20
N TYR A 164 -5.53 -2.45 -3.38
CA TYR A 164 -6.02 -3.76 -3.80
C TYR A 164 -5.13 -4.33 -4.88
N ARG A 165 -4.36 -5.37 -4.55
CA ARG A 165 -3.53 -6.09 -5.52
C ARG A 165 -4.42 -6.90 -6.46
N VAL A 166 -4.17 -6.79 -7.77
CA VAL A 166 -4.94 -7.46 -8.81
C VAL A 166 -4.21 -8.71 -9.30
N LEU A 167 -4.94 -9.82 -9.39
CA LEU A 167 -4.53 -11.07 -10.03
C LEU A 167 -5.44 -11.34 -11.22
N TYR A 168 -4.89 -11.20 -12.42
CA TYR A 168 -5.62 -11.48 -13.66
C TYR A 168 -5.60 -12.97 -14.00
N ASN A 169 -6.78 -13.53 -14.21
CA ASN A 169 -6.98 -14.81 -14.84
C ASN A 169 -7.39 -14.59 -16.32
N ALA A 170 -6.47 -14.94 -17.23
CA ALA A 170 -6.62 -14.83 -18.68
C ALA A 170 -7.03 -16.17 -19.35
N ASP A 171 -7.49 -17.14 -18.57
CA ASP A 171 -7.92 -18.46 -19.08
C ASP A 171 -8.99 -18.38 -20.16
N PHE A 172 -9.79 -17.32 -20.18
CA PHE A 172 -10.92 -17.10 -21.08
C PHE A 172 -10.58 -16.23 -22.30
N ILE A 173 -9.29 -15.99 -22.57
CA ILE A 173 -8.79 -15.29 -23.75
C ILE A 173 -8.25 -16.27 -24.79
N GLU A 174 -8.53 -15.99 -26.07
CA GLU A 174 -7.86 -16.57 -27.23
C GLU A 174 -7.17 -15.45 -28.02
N LEU A 175 -6.01 -15.75 -28.61
CA LEU A 175 -5.29 -14.84 -29.48
C LEU A 175 -5.26 -15.41 -30.90
N TYR A 176 -5.57 -14.56 -31.87
CA TYR A 176 -5.56 -14.89 -33.28
C TYR A 176 -4.65 -13.93 -34.04
N PRO A 177 -3.69 -14.41 -34.85
CA PRO A 177 -2.89 -13.52 -35.69
C PRO A 177 -3.77 -12.87 -36.77
N THR A 178 -3.43 -11.64 -37.13
CA THR A 178 -3.98 -10.95 -38.31
C THR A 178 -2.97 -11.01 -39.46
N GLU A 179 -3.32 -10.41 -40.60
CA GLU A 179 -2.39 -10.24 -41.72
C GLU A 179 -1.14 -9.41 -41.38
N LEU A 180 -1.20 -8.59 -40.31
CA LEU A 180 -0.07 -7.79 -39.84
C LEU A 180 0.85 -8.56 -38.88
N ALA A 181 0.46 -9.76 -38.43
CA ALA A 181 1.30 -10.60 -37.58
C ALA A 181 2.52 -11.09 -38.37
N LYS A 182 3.72 -10.79 -37.84
CA LYS A 182 4.97 -11.32 -38.38
C LYS A 182 5.27 -12.66 -37.74
N ASP A 183 5.65 -13.66 -38.53
CA ASP A 183 6.14 -14.94 -38.00
C ASP A 183 7.53 -14.76 -37.36
N LEU A 184 7.58 -14.72 -36.03
CA LEU A 184 8.81 -14.49 -35.27
C LEU A 184 9.61 -15.78 -35.11
N LYS A 185 10.91 -15.72 -35.44
CA LYS A 185 11.86 -16.80 -35.15
C LYS A 185 12.54 -16.57 -33.81
N GLN A 186 13.21 -17.61 -33.30
CA GLN A 186 13.93 -17.51 -32.02
C GLN A 186 14.89 -16.32 -31.96
N ARG A 187 15.65 -16.04 -33.03
CA ARG A 187 16.55 -14.87 -33.11
C ARG A 187 15.82 -13.53 -32.89
N ASP A 188 14.58 -13.42 -33.37
CA ASP A 188 13.80 -12.18 -33.27
C ASP A 188 13.28 -12.02 -31.83
N ILE A 189 12.98 -13.14 -31.16
CA ILE A 189 12.65 -13.16 -29.73
C ILE A 189 13.89 -12.79 -28.91
N ASP A 190 15.04 -13.39 -29.19
CA ASP A 190 16.29 -13.11 -28.47
C ASP A 190 16.66 -11.62 -28.55
N GLU A 191 16.54 -11.01 -29.74
CA GLU A 191 16.75 -9.57 -29.95
C GLU A 191 15.79 -8.70 -29.11
N LEU A 192 14.50 -9.07 -29.03
CA LEU A 192 13.53 -8.37 -28.18
C LEU A 192 13.89 -8.45 -26.68
N LEU A 193 14.46 -9.57 -26.24
CA LEU A 193 14.85 -9.80 -24.85
C LEU A 193 16.16 -9.10 -24.47
N GLU A 194 17.08 -8.94 -25.42
CA GLU A 194 18.28 -8.12 -25.26
C GLU A 194 17.95 -6.62 -25.19
N HIS A 195 16.82 -6.22 -25.77
CA HIS A 195 16.36 -4.83 -25.85
C HIS A 195 14.95 -4.61 -25.25
N PRO A 196 14.74 -4.89 -23.94
CA PRO A 196 13.42 -4.92 -23.32
C PRO A 196 12.73 -3.55 -23.22
N ASN A 197 13.46 -2.45 -23.40
CA ASN A 197 12.93 -1.08 -23.33
C ASN A 197 12.85 -0.39 -24.70
N ASP A 198 13.23 -1.05 -25.80
CA ASP A 198 13.20 -0.45 -27.14
C ASP A 198 11.82 -0.61 -27.78
N LEU A 199 10.89 0.29 -27.43
CA LEU A 199 9.52 0.26 -27.96
C LEU A 199 9.47 0.22 -29.50
N LYS A 200 10.45 0.82 -30.21
CA LYS A 200 10.45 0.81 -31.68
C LYS A 200 10.72 -0.58 -32.21
N LEU A 201 11.70 -1.29 -31.65
CA LEU A 201 11.97 -2.69 -31.97
C LEU A 201 10.75 -3.57 -31.68
N TRP A 202 10.11 -3.40 -30.52
CA TRP A 202 8.91 -4.15 -30.16
C TRP A 202 7.76 -3.92 -31.15
N LYS A 203 7.50 -2.67 -31.55
CA LYS A 203 6.50 -2.33 -32.59
C LYS A 203 6.90 -2.82 -33.97
N GLU A 204 8.20 -2.93 -34.27
CA GLU A 204 8.64 -3.49 -35.54
C GLU A 204 8.36 -5.00 -35.60
N LYS A 205 8.72 -5.76 -34.56
CA LYS A 205 8.55 -7.22 -34.54
C LYS A 205 7.10 -7.64 -34.33
N ILE A 206 6.37 -6.93 -33.47
CA ILE A 206 4.95 -7.18 -33.18
C ILE A 206 4.19 -5.88 -33.46
N PRO A 207 3.73 -5.66 -34.70
CA PRO A 207 3.09 -4.40 -35.10
C PRO A 207 1.79 -4.09 -34.37
N PRO A 208 1.36 -2.81 -34.34
CA PRO A 208 0.03 -2.45 -33.88
C PRO A 208 -1.05 -3.24 -34.63
N ASN A 209 -2.10 -3.64 -33.91
CA ASN A 209 -3.24 -4.41 -34.41
C ASN A 209 -2.88 -5.76 -35.05
N SER A 210 -1.66 -6.28 -34.83
CA SER A 210 -1.19 -7.54 -35.41
C SER A 210 -1.90 -8.77 -34.88
N PHE A 211 -2.56 -8.69 -33.73
CA PHE A 211 -3.31 -9.80 -33.14
C PHE A 211 -4.71 -9.37 -32.74
N ILE A 212 -5.65 -10.31 -32.78
CA ILE A 212 -6.99 -10.18 -32.21
C ILE A 212 -7.00 -10.93 -30.88
N SER A 213 -7.35 -10.23 -29.80
CA SER A 213 -7.63 -10.81 -28.49
C SER A 213 -9.13 -10.97 -28.33
N LYS A 214 -9.60 -12.21 -28.25
CA LYS A 214 -11.02 -12.54 -28.13
C LYS A 214 -11.28 -13.20 -26.79
N GLY A 215 -12.11 -12.59 -25.95
CA GLY A 215 -12.40 -13.13 -24.63
C GLY A 215 -12.60 -12.06 -23.56
N PHE A 216 -12.37 -12.47 -22.31
CA PHE A 216 -12.36 -11.59 -21.15
C PHE A 216 -11.39 -12.10 -20.07
N VAL A 217 -11.12 -11.27 -19.08
CA VAL A 217 -10.37 -11.64 -17.88
C VAL A 217 -11.27 -11.64 -16.67
N ILE A 218 -10.91 -12.50 -15.71
CA ILE A 218 -11.38 -12.37 -14.33
C ILE A 218 -10.25 -11.74 -13.54
N ALA A 219 -10.50 -10.59 -12.93
CA ALA A 219 -9.56 -9.94 -12.05
C ALA A 219 -9.99 -10.20 -10.59
N ASN A 220 -9.20 -11.01 -9.88
CA ASN A 220 -9.36 -11.18 -8.44
C ASN A 220 -8.52 -10.14 -7.72
N MET A 221 -9.02 -9.63 -6.61
CA MET A 221 -8.38 -8.57 -5.85
C MET A 221 -8.24 -8.95 -4.38
N PHE A 222 -7.13 -8.54 -3.78
CA PHE A 222 -6.85 -8.73 -2.37
C PHE A 222 -6.40 -7.41 -1.77
N ASP A 223 -6.95 -7.07 -0.60
CA ASP A 223 -6.53 -5.90 0.16
C ASP A 223 -5.10 -6.12 0.67
N ALA A 224 -4.14 -5.43 0.04
CA ALA A 224 -2.72 -5.45 0.35
C ALA A 224 -2.27 -4.13 1.01
N THR A 225 -3.20 -3.44 1.68
CA THR A 225 -2.97 -2.10 2.26
C THR A 225 -1.88 -2.13 3.32
N ALA A 226 -1.83 -3.18 4.14
CA ALA A 226 -0.83 -3.29 5.20
C ALA A 226 0.58 -3.48 4.61
N GLU A 227 0.73 -4.39 3.64
CA GLU A 227 1.98 -4.68 2.96
C GLU A 227 2.49 -3.45 2.20
N GLN A 228 1.59 -2.73 1.53
CA GLN A 228 1.93 -1.51 0.82
C GLN A 228 2.36 -0.41 1.79
N ALA A 229 1.63 -0.21 2.89
CA ALA A 229 2.00 0.78 3.91
C ALA A 229 3.35 0.45 4.57
N ILE A 230 3.64 -0.83 4.84
CA ILE A 230 4.95 -1.29 5.32
C ILE A 230 6.06 -0.92 4.31
N SER A 231 5.82 -1.15 3.02
CA SER A 231 6.76 -0.80 1.95
C SER A 231 7.01 0.72 1.88
N GLU A 232 5.95 1.52 1.98
CA GLU A 232 6.04 2.98 2.03
C GLU A 232 6.80 3.49 3.26
N ILE A 233 6.52 2.94 4.45
CA ILE A 233 7.27 3.26 5.68
C ILE A 233 8.75 3.00 5.48
N LYS A 234 9.13 1.82 4.95
CA LYS A 234 10.53 1.50 4.65
C LYS A 234 11.16 2.51 3.71
N SER A 235 10.50 2.79 2.59
CA SER A 235 11.00 3.73 1.58
C SER A 235 11.22 5.12 2.18
N LYS A 236 10.24 5.63 2.93
CA LYS A 236 10.29 6.94 3.60
C LYS A 236 11.44 6.99 4.62
N LEU A 237 11.56 5.99 5.49
CA LEU A 237 12.62 5.91 6.50
C LEU A 237 14.04 5.75 5.93
N ILE A 238 14.18 5.19 4.73
CA ILE A 238 15.46 5.12 4.00
C ILE A 238 15.77 6.48 3.36
N SER A 239 14.77 7.13 2.76
CA SER A 239 14.92 8.42 2.08
C SER A 239 15.17 9.61 3.02
N ALA A 240 14.89 9.44 4.32
CA ALA A 240 15.02 10.45 5.37
C ALA A 240 16.45 11.02 5.58
N ASN A 241 17.47 10.47 4.90
CA ASN A 241 18.82 11.05 4.85
C ASN A 241 18.85 12.48 4.25
N LYS A 242 17.74 12.94 3.63
CA LYS A 242 17.54 14.35 3.26
C LYS A 242 16.84 15.08 4.42
N ARG A 243 17.60 15.37 5.48
CA ARG A 243 17.17 16.24 6.59
C ARG A 243 16.58 17.53 6.00
N GLY A 244 15.27 17.72 6.11
CA GLY A 244 14.59 18.94 5.64
C GLY A 244 13.45 18.74 4.63
N SER A 245 12.95 17.53 4.35
CA SER A 245 11.69 17.44 3.60
C SER A 245 10.53 17.88 4.49
N ASP A 246 9.93 19.02 4.14
CA ASP A 246 8.81 19.67 4.84
C ASP A 246 7.56 18.79 5.08
N THR A 247 7.50 17.58 4.53
CA THR A 247 6.31 16.70 4.53
C THR A 247 6.54 15.34 5.20
N PHE A 248 7.73 15.05 5.76
CA PHE A 248 8.03 13.68 6.24
C PHE A 248 7.02 13.15 7.27
N MET A 249 6.70 13.95 8.29
CA MET A 249 5.79 13.53 9.36
C MET A 249 4.34 13.42 8.89
N SER A 250 3.88 14.34 8.04
CA SER A 250 2.53 14.28 7.46
C SER A 250 2.38 13.05 6.56
N ASP A 251 3.38 12.78 5.72
CA ASP A 251 3.44 11.60 4.87
C ASP A 251 3.49 10.30 5.68
N LEU A 252 4.26 10.27 6.78
CA LEU A 252 4.34 9.11 7.67
C LEU A 252 3.00 8.86 8.36
N GLN A 253 2.34 9.93 8.84
CA GLN A 253 1.01 9.85 9.44
C GLN A 253 -0.03 9.27 8.48
N GLU A 254 -0.07 9.72 7.22
CA GLU A 254 -0.99 9.18 6.21
C GLU A 254 -0.73 7.69 5.92
N THR A 255 0.54 7.27 5.89
CA THR A 255 0.85 5.84 5.76
C THR A 255 0.41 5.04 6.99
N PHE A 256 0.53 5.58 8.21
CA PHE A 256 0.01 4.92 9.42
C PHE A 256 -1.52 4.85 9.45
N LYS A 257 -2.23 5.89 8.98
CA LYS A 257 -3.68 5.85 8.80
C LYS A 257 -4.09 4.69 7.89
N SER A 258 -3.40 4.53 6.76
CA SER A 258 -3.62 3.43 5.82
C SER A 258 -3.28 2.06 6.45
N PHE A 259 -2.15 1.97 7.16
CA PHE A 259 -1.70 0.75 7.83
C PHE A 259 -2.69 0.25 8.89
N PHE A 260 -3.20 1.16 9.72
CA PHE A 260 -4.20 0.83 10.74
C PHE A 260 -5.62 0.76 10.17
N LYS A 261 -5.86 1.33 8.98
CA LYS A 261 -7.17 1.54 8.35
C LYS A 261 -8.06 2.47 9.15
N LEU A 262 -7.49 3.56 9.66
CA LEU A 262 -8.13 4.51 10.57
C LEU A 262 -7.89 5.94 10.12
N LYS A 263 -8.95 6.72 9.95
CA LYS A 263 -8.86 8.14 9.58
C LYS A 263 -8.28 8.98 10.71
N ASP A 264 -8.81 8.81 11.91
CA ASP A 264 -8.53 9.65 13.07
C ASP A 264 -7.41 9.07 13.93
N LEU A 265 -6.24 8.92 13.28
CA LEU A 265 -4.98 8.50 13.88
C LEU A 265 -3.96 9.64 13.73
N LYS A 266 -3.26 9.94 14.82
CA LYS A 266 -2.11 10.85 14.80
C LYS A 266 -0.86 10.14 15.30
N VAL A 267 0.28 10.56 14.78
CA VAL A 267 1.60 10.00 15.11
C VAL A 267 2.45 11.07 15.79
N GLY A 268 3.10 10.69 16.88
CA GLY A 268 4.04 11.52 17.63
C GLY A 268 5.30 10.75 17.98
N PHE A 269 6.26 11.47 18.53
CA PHE A 269 7.56 10.91 18.89
C PHE A 269 8.18 11.69 20.05
N SER A 270 8.70 10.96 21.03
CA SER A 270 9.56 11.49 22.09
C SER A 270 10.94 10.86 22.01
N ALA A 271 12.00 11.67 21.99
CA ALA A 271 13.35 11.16 22.18
C ALA A 271 13.58 10.85 23.67
N TYR A 272 14.41 9.87 23.95
CA TYR A 272 14.89 9.61 25.32
C TYR A 272 16.36 10.04 25.42
N SER A 273 16.68 10.77 26.49
CA SER A 273 18.04 11.10 26.90
C SER A 273 18.40 10.29 28.13
N ARG A 274 19.33 9.34 27.95
CA ARG A 274 19.87 8.55 29.07
C ARG A 274 20.76 9.38 29.99
N GLU A 275 21.43 10.41 29.46
CA GLU A 275 22.32 11.27 30.24
C GLU A 275 21.55 12.05 31.32
N ASP A 276 20.35 12.51 30.98
CA ASP A 276 19.50 13.34 31.84
C ASP A 276 18.28 12.57 32.42
N ASP A 277 18.13 11.28 32.10
CA ASP A 277 16.98 10.43 32.47
C ASP A 277 15.61 11.08 32.18
N GLN A 278 15.47 11.61 30.96
CA GLN A 278 14.30 12.40 30.57
C GLN A 278 13.83 12.10 29.14
N PHE A 279 12.57 12.40 28.88
CA PHE A 279 12.04 12.50 27.53
C PHE A 279 12.21 13.91 27.01
N GLU A 280 12.54 14.02 25.73
CA GLU A 280 12.78 15.27 25.04
C GLU A 280 11.95 15.33 23.76
N ARG A 281 11.41 16.51 23.48
CA ARG A 281 10.76 16.77 22.21
C ARG A 281 11.82 16.83 21.11
N VAL A 282 11.55 16.17 19.99
CA VAL A 282 12.38 16.34 18.80
C VAL A 282 11.94 17.58 18.04
N PHE A 283 12.88 18.49 17.81
CA PHE A 283 12.63 19.71 17.04
C PHE A 283 12.61 19.39 15.54
N GLY A 284 11.51 19.72 14.90
CA GLY A 284 11.27 19.49 13.47
C GLY A 284 9.86 19.92 13.11
N LYS A 285 9.65 20.26 11.84
CA LYS A 285 8.32 20.61 11.33
C LYS A 285 7.36 19.43 11.51
N ASP A 286 6.18 19.70 12.07
CA ASP A 286 5.14 18.71 12.38
C ASP A 286 5.58 17.56 13.31
N MET A 287 6.67 17.75 14.08
CA MET A 287 7.03 16.84 15.17
C MET A 287 6.31 17.20 16.46
N HIS A 288 5.49 16.27 16.93
CA HIS A 288 4.69 16.39 18.15
C HIS A 288 5.01 15.25 19.11
N SER A 289 5.01 15.56 20.40
CA SER A 289 5.01 14.57 21.48
C SER A 289 3.70 14.72 22.26
N TYR A 290 2.88 13.68 22.19
CA TYR A 290 1.67 13.53 23.00
C TYR A 290 2.00 13.09 24.43
N LEU A 291 3.15 12.45 24.66
CA LEU A 291 3.65 12.16 26.00
C LEU A 291 3.96 13.45 26.77
N LEU A 292 4.67 14.39 26.13
CA LEU A 292 5.14 15.65 26.73
C LEU A 292 4.16 16.81 26.60
N ASN A 293 3.21 16.73 25.65
CA ASN A 293 2.28 17.80 25.33
C ASN A 293 3.00 19.12 24.97
N GLU A 294 2.93 20.14 25.83
CA GLU A 294 3.56 21.46 25.63
C GLU A 294 4.98 21.54 26.21
N SER A 295 5.41 20.56 27.01
CA SER A 295 6.74 20.53 27.62
C SER A 295 7.82 20.19 26.59
N ASP A 296 8.95 20.90 26.61
CA ASP A 296 10.11 20.56 25.77
C ASP A 296 10.84 19.31 26.28
N PHE A 297 10.83 19.10 27.60
CA PHE A 297 11.37 17.91 28.26
C PHE A 297 10.63 17.62 29.56
N GLU A 298 10.59 16.35 29.97
CA GLU A 298 10.13 15.92 31.30
C GLU A 298 10.94 14.72 31.79
N ILE A 299 11.30 14.73 33.08
CA ILE A 299 12.00 13.62 33.73
C ILE A 299 11.12 12.36 33.67
N CYS A 300 11.72 11.19 33.43
CA CYS A 300 10.95 9.97 33.14
C CYS A 300 9.95 9.58 34.24
N ASN A 301 10.34 9.75 35.51
CA ASN A 301 9.47 9.46 36.66
C ASN A 301 8.33 10.47 36.85
N GLU A 302 8.40 11.62 36.20
CA GLU A 302 7.35 12.63 36.18
C GLU A 302 6.43 12.42 34.97
N ALA A 303 7.00 12.08 33.80
CA ALA A 303 6.27 11.84 32.56
C ALA A 303 5.50 10.50 32.53
N LEU A 304 5.90 9.52 33.35
CA LEU A 304 5.35 8.16 33.32
C LEU A 304 4.88 7.70 34.71
N CYS A 305 3.84 6.87 34.75
CA CYS A 305 3.54 6.09 35.95
C CYS A 305 4.46 4.86 36.03
N LYS A 306 4.50 4.22 37.21
CA LYS A 306 5.33 3.02 37.44
C LYS A 306 5.15 1.93 36.38
N GLN A 307 3.92 1.71 35.92
CA GLN A 307 3.64 0.67 34.92
C GLN A 307 4.18 1.05 33.54
N SER A 308 4.00 2.30 33.11
CA SER A 308 4.49 2.75 31.81
C SER A 308 6.02 2.87 31.79
N TYR A 309 6.63 3.30 32.89
CA TYR A 309 8.08 3.30 33.08
C TYR A 309 8.65 1.90 32.90
N GLU A 310 8.14 0.94 33.67
CA GLU A 310 8.60 -0.45 33.64
C GLU A 310 8.48 -1.05 32.23
N LYS A 311 7.35 -0.82 31.56
CA LYS A 311 7.15 -1.33 30.21
C LYS A 311 8.10 -0.72 29.18
N LEU A 312 8.24 0.60 29.18
CA LEU A 312 8.97 1.32 28.12
C LEU A 312 10.49 1.23 28.33
N LEU A 313 10.96 1.52 29.55
CA LEU A 313 12.40 1.63 29.83
C LEU A 313 13.02 0.27 30.16
N ASN A 314 12.40 -0.53 31.02
CA ASN A 314 13.01 -1.77 31.52
C ASN A 314 12.73 -2.98 30.63
N GLN A 315 11.49 -3.09 30.13
CA GLN A 315 11.06 -4.25 29.34
C GLN A 315 11.13 -4.00 27.83
N ASN A 316 11.22 -2.74 27.40
CA ASN A 316 11.07 -2.33 26.00
C ASN A 316 9.86 -2.97 25.29
N THR A 317 8.71 -3.00 25.97
CA THR A 317 7.42 -3.48 25.42
C THR A 317 6.39 -2.37 25.30
N TYR A 318 5.38 -2.58 24.45
CA TYR A 318 4.30 -1.60 24.25
C TYR A 318 3.54 -1.30 25.55
N PHE A 319 3.37 -0.01 25.82
CA PHE A 319 2.41 0.49 26.81
C PHE A 319 1.17 1.02 26.08
N ILE A 320 0.03 0.38 26.32
CA ILE A 320 -1.20 0.60 25.54
C ILE A 320 -2.30 1.02 26.51
N VAL A 321 -3.00 2.09 26.16
CA VAL A 321 -4.10 2.64 26.96
C VAL A 321 -5.35 2.69 26.07
N PRO A 322 -6.25 1.70 26.14
CA PRO A 322 -7.47 1.70 25.34
C PRO A 322 -8.49 2.77 25.75
N ASP A 323 -8.40 3.25 27.00
CA ASP A 323 -9.42 4.09 27.61
C ASP A 323 -8.76 5.09 28.56
N VAL A 324 -8.24 6.19 28.01
CA VAL A 324 -7.46 7.18 28.76
C VAL A 324 -8.25 7.73 29.94
N GLU A 325 -9.52 8.06 29.75
CA GLU A 325 -10.41 8.61 30.78
C GLU A 325 -10.52 7.67 31.99
N LYS A 326 -10.78 6.38 31.75
CA LYS A 326 -10.83 5.37 32.83
C LYS A 326 -9.54 5.29 33.64
N TYR A 327 -8.38 5.38 32.99
CA TYR A 327 -7.09 5.30 33.69
C TYR A 327 -6.70 6.63 34.34
N PHE A 328 -7.12 7.76 33.78
CA PHE A 328 -7.00 9.07 34.41
C PHE A 328 -7.75 9.09 35.75
N ASP A 329 -9.02 8.68 35.78
CA ASP A 329 -9.83 8.66 37.00
C ASP A 329 -9.25 7.71 38.05
N LYS A 330 -8.88 6.49 37.63
CA LYS A 330 -8.29 5.47 38.52
C LYS A 330 -6.96 5.91 39.13
N SER A 331 -6.16 6.64 38.37
CA SER A 331 -4.86 7.14 38.82
C SER A 331 -4.95 8.50 39.54
N LYS A 332 -6.13 9.11 39.60
CA LYS A 332 -6.36 10.47 40.12
C LYS A 332 -5.54 11.52 39.37
N GLY A 333 -5.45 11.39 38.05
CA GLY A 333 -4.77 12.34 37.17
C GLY A 333 -3.25 12.24 37.16
N MET A 334 -2.71 11.03 37.28
CA MET A 334 -1.27 10.77 37.15
C MET A 334 -0.84 10.80 35.67
N GLN A 335 0.44 11.08 35.40
CA GLN A 335 1.02 10.91 34.07
C GLN A 335 1.13 9.42 33.67
N PRO A 336 1.12 9.08 32.37
CA PRO A 336 0.91 9.98 31.23
C PRO A 336 -0.56 10.33 30.97
N TYR A 337 -1.50 9.81 31.78
CA TYR A 337 -2.94 9.94 31.51
C TYR A 337 -3.42 11.39 31.54
N LYS A 338 -2.81 12.24 32.38
CA LYS A 338 -3.14 13.66 32.47
C LYS A 338 -2.83 14.40 31.18
N ASN A 339 -1.60 14.28 30.67
CA ASN A 339 -1.22 14.92 29.41
C ASN A 339 -2.10 14.43 28.25
N LEU A 340 -2.39 13.13 28.18
CA LEU A 340 -3.26 12.57 27.14
C LEU A 340 -4.69 13.13 27.21
N GLN A 341 -5.28 13.20 28.41
CA GLN A 341 -6.64 13.70 28.60
C GLN A 341 -6.76 15.18 28.20
N GLN A 342 -5.78 16.01 28.59
CA GLN A 342 -5.76 17.44 28.26
C GLN A 342 -5.76 17.71 26.75
N GLN A 343 -5.19 16.78 25.98
CA GLN A 343 -5.14 16.81 24.52
C GLN A 343 -6.36 16.17 23.84
N GLY A 344 -7.35 15.70 24.61
CA GLY A 344 -8.54 15.02 24.07
C GLY A 344 -8.29 13.59 23.57
N ILE A 345 -7.13 13.00 23.89
CA ILE A 345 -6.77 11.65 23.46
C ILE A 345 -7.52 10.64 24.32
N LYS A 346 -8.17 9.68 23.65
CA LYS A 346 -8.99 8.64 24.30
C LYS A 346 -8.37 7.25 24.25
N SER A 347 -7.46 6.99 23.32
CA SER A 347 -6.61 5.81 23.33
C SER A 347 -5.23 6.05 22.72
N VAL A 348 -4.22 5.30 23.17
CA VAL A 348 -2.83 5.45 22.75
C VAL A 348 -2.05 4.13 22.77
N ILE A 349 -1.07 4.02 21.87
CA ILE A 349 0.05 3.08 21.92
C ILE A 349 1.33 3.89 22.08
N PHE A 350 2.06 3.63 23.16
CA PHE A 350 3.45 4.02 23.29
C PHE A 350 4.33 2.81 22.95
N ALA A 351 4.98 2.89 21.80
CA ALA A 351 5.87 1.86 21.29
C ALA A 351 7.33 2.26 21.51
N PRO A 352 8.08 1.56 22.39
CA PRO A 352 9.45 1.90 22.67
C PRO A 352 10.32 1.58 21.44
N ILE A 353 11.19 2.52 21.11
CA ILE A 353 12.22 2.35 20.09
C ILE A 353 13.50 2.11 20.85
N ALA A 354 13.93 0.86 20.90
CA ALA A 354 15.06 0.42 21.70
C ALA A 354 16.03 -0.43 20.88
N ARG A 355 17.30 -0.41 21.25
CA ARG A 355 18.35 -1.28 20.71
C ARG A 355 19.22 -1.76 21.86
N ASP A 356 19.55 -3.05 21.88
CA ASP A 356 20.41 -3.65 22.92
C ASP A 356 19.93 -3.36 24.36
N ASN A 357 18.61 -3.45 24.59
CA ASN A 357 17.90 -3.11 25.84
C ASN A 357 18.03 -1.64 26.29
N GLU A 358 18.47 -0.75 25.41
CA GLU A 358 18.52 0.68 25.65
C GLU A 358 17.41 1.39 24.89
N LEU A 359 16.55 2.12 25.62
CA LEU A 359 15.53 2.98 25.03
C LEU A 359 16.21 4.15 24.31
N LEU A 360 15.76 4.46 23.10
CA LEU A 360 16.24 5.59 22.29
C LEU A 360 15.17 6.67 22.15
N GLY A 361 13.91 6.26 22.25
CA GLY A 361 12.73 7.11 22.16
C GLY A 361 11.45 6.29 22.17
N VAL A 362 10.32 6.95 22.00
CA VAL A 362 8.99 6.35 22.01
C VAL A 362 8.23 6.85 20.78
N LEU A 363 7.76 5.91 19.97
CA LEU A 363 6.74 6.17 18.94
C LEU A 363 5.38 6.23 19.62
N GLU A 364 4.61 7.25 19.28
CA GLU A 364 3.35 7.55 19.94
C GLU A 364 2.24 7.52 18.89
N ILE A 365 1.27 6.65 19.08
CA ILE A 365 0.14 6.53 18.15
C ILE A 365 -1.13 6.76 18.95
N VAL A 366 -1.83 7.85 18.64
CA VAL A 366 -2.93 8.36 19.45
C VAL A 366 -4.22 8.49 18.64
N SER A 367 -5.34 8.37 19.32
CA SER A 367 -6.66 8.60 18.75
C SER A 367 -7.59 9.28 19.76
N GLU A 368 -8.49 10.11 19.24
CA GLU A 368 -9.58 10.75 19.97
C GLU A 368 -10.78 9.79 20.17
N VAL A 369 -10.65 8.54 19.72
CA VAL A 369 -11.65 7.49 19.86
C VAL A 369 -11.22 6.47 20.92
N LYS A 370 -12.14 6.16 21.83
CA LYS A 370 -11.95 5.16 22.89
C LYS A 370 -11.90 3.75 22.31
N ASN A 371 -11.06 2.90 22.86
CA ASN A 371 -10.75 1.53 22.42
C ASN A 371 -10.15 1.40 21.01
N GLN A 372 -9.89 2.53 20.35
CA GLN A 372 -9.34 2.55 18.99
C GLN A 372 -8.00 1.82 18.93
N PHE A 373 -7.17 1.98 19.96
CA PHE A 373 -5.98 1.17 20.18
C PHE A 373 -6.13 0.22 21.37
N ASN A 374 -5.65 -1.01 21.18
CA ASN A 374 -5.74 -2.07 22.18
C ASN A 374 -4.63 -3.11 21.96
N GLY A 375 -4.52 -4.07 22.89
CA GLY A 375 -3.48 -5.10 22.85
C GLY A 375 -3.48 -5.97 21.59
N VAL A 376 -4.62 -6.08 20.90
CA VAL A 376 -4.74 -6.90 19.68
C VAL A 376 -4.20 -6.14 18.48
N ASN A 377 -4.65 -4.91 18.25
CA ASN A 377 -4.24 -4.15 17.07
C ASN A 377 -2.86 -3.49 17.21
N ALA A 378 -2.34 -3.31 18.42
CA ALA A 378 -0.98 -2.81 18.63
C ALA A 378 0.10 -3.75 18.08
N ARG A 379 -0.17 -5.06 18.03
CA ARG A 379 0.75 -6.05 17.45
C ARG A 379 1.02 -5.84 15.96
N LYS A 380 0.16 -5.10 15.26
CA LYS A 380 0.46 -4.66 13.88
C LYS A 380 1.81 -3.93 13.80
N LEU A 381 2.21 -3.22 14.86
CA LEU A 381 3.48 -2.48 14.86
C LEU A 381 4.70 -3.39 14.75
N ASP A 382 4.60 -4.66 15.14
CA ASP A 382 5.72 -5.61 15.11
C ASP A 382 6.31 -5.74 13.68
N ASP A 383 5.47 -5.57 12.65
CA ASP A 383 5.87 -5.64 11.24
C ASP A 383 6.64 -4.40 10.75
N VAL A 384 6.54 -3.26 11.45
CA VAL A 384 7.15 -1.97 11.06
C VAL A 384 8.24 -1.50 12.01
N MET A 385 8.18 -1.87 13.29
CA MET A 385 9.11 -1.41 14.33
C MET A 385 10.59 -1.65 14.00
N PRO A 386 11.02 -2.81 13.43
CA PRO A 386 12.43 -3.02 13.09
C PRO A 386 13.01 -1.95 12.15
N TYR A 387 12.19 -1.45 11.22
CA TYR A 387 12.60 -0.40 10.28
C TYR A 387 12.69 0.96 10.97
N ILE A 388 11.76 1.25 11.88
CA ILE A 388 11.74 2.48 12.68
C ILE A 388 12.95 2.52 13.61
N VAL A 389 13.23 1.42 14.33
CA VAL A 389 14.43 1.27 15.17
C VAL A 389 15.69 1.51 14.36
N SER A 390 15.80 0.88 13.18
CA SER A 390 16.96 1.06 12.30
C SER A 390 17.14 2.51 11.84
N ALA A 391 16.04 3.23 11.58
CA ALA A 391 16.07 4.63 11.18
C ALA A 391 16.47 5.55 12.33
N VAL A 392 15.93 5.35 13.53
CA VAL A 392 16.27 6.15 14.71
C VAL A 392 17.72 5.92 15.13
N VAL A 393 18.21 4.69 15.09
CA VAL A 393 19.62 4.42 15.42
C VAL A 393 20.56 5.11 14.43
N ARG A 394 20.24 5.07 13.13
CA ARG A 394 21.01 5.82 12.12
C ARG A 394 20.98 7.32 12.42
N SER A 395 19.80 7.89 12.67
CA SER A 395 19.64 9.31 12.98
C SER A 395 20.43 9.74 14.22
N LYS A 396 20.40 8.93 15.30
CA LYS A 396 21.19 9.16 16.51
C LYS A 396 22.69 9.12 16.23
N ASN A 397 23.19 8.12 15.50
CA ASN A 397 24.61 8.03 15.15
C ASN A 397 25.07 9.24 14.31
N GLU A 398 24.25 9.70 13.37
CA GLU A 398 24.57 10.90 12.60
C GLU A 398 24.51 12.18 13.44
N GLN A 399 23.59 12.29 14.40
CA GLN A 399 23.55 13.39 15.36
C GLN A 399 24.82 13.42 16.21
N GLU A 400 25.29 12.25 16.66
CA GLU A 400 26.53 12.14 17.42
C GLU A 400 27.77 12.52 16.62
N ASN A 401 27.85 12.07 15.37
CA ASN A 401 28.92 12.49 14.46
C ASN A 401 28.90 14.01 14.23
N LEU A 402 27.72 14.65 14.16
CA LEU A 402 27.60 16.09 14.03
C LEU A 402 28.06 16.82 15.29
N ILE A 403 27.66 16.34 16.48
CA ILE A 403 28.11 16.88 17.76
C ILE A 403 29.64 16.84 17.83
N ASP A 404 30.24 15.69 17.53
CA ASP A 404 31.69 15.51 17.55
C ASP A 404 32.39 16.44 16.52
N ALA A 405 31.79 16.64 15.35
CA ALA A 405 32.31 17.54 14.32
C ALA A 405 32.28 19.02 14.74
N VAL A 406 31.18 19.48 15.36
CA VAL A 406 31.07 20.85 15.90
C VAL A 406 32.12 21.06 17.00
N ILE A 407 32.26 20.09 17.91
CA ILE A 407 33.26 20.14 18.98
C ILE A 407 34.68 20.22 18.39
N GLN A 408 35.00 19.40 17.38
CA GLN A 408 36.32 19.42 16.73
C GLN A 408 36.60 20.72 15.96
N LYS A 409 35.56 21.34 15.40
CA LYS A 409 35.68 22.61 14.68
C LYS A 409 35.96 23.77 15.65
N GLU A 410 35.24 23.81 16.77
CA GLU A 410 35.31 24.93 17.72
C GLU A 410 36.39 24.75 18.80
N CYS A 411 36.88 23.52 19.03
CA CYS A 411 37.87 23.19 20.06
C CYS A 411 39.02 22.32 19.53
N THR A 412 40.27 22.69 19.82
CA THR A 412 41.47 21.99 19.31
C THR A 412 41.96 20.83 20.18
N THR A 413 41.68 20.82 21.49
CA THR A 413 42.05 19.71 22.40
C THR A 413 41.13 19.69 23.61
N ILE A 414 40.52 18.55 23.90
CA ILE A 414 39.57 18.38 25.01
C ILE A 414 39.98 17.19 25.86
N HIS A 415 40.00 17.37 27.18
CA HIS A 415 40.20 16.29 28.12
C HIS A 415 38.89 15.50 28.33
N SER A 416 38.98 14.17 28.33
CA SER A 416 37.83 13.25 28.47
C SER A 416 36.90 13.56 29.66
N ALA A 417 37.43 14.02 30.80
CA ALA A 417 36.68 14.33 32.02
C ALA A 417 35.66 15.48 31.86
N VAL A 418 35.84 16.37 30.88
CA VAL A 418 34.94 17.52 30.63
C VAL A 418 34.21 17.41 29.30
N TYR A 419 34.40 16.32 28.55
CA TYR A 419 33.79 16.12 27.23
C TYR A 419 32.27 16.28 27.24
N TRP A 420 31.61 15.82 28.30
CA TRP A 420 30.17 15.94 28.48
C TRP A 420 29.66 17.39 28.45
N LYS A 421 30.44 18.37 28.93
CA LYS A 421 30.08 19.80 28.88
C LYS A 421 30.08 20.32 27.45
N PHE A 422 31.08 19.93 26.67
CA PHE A 422 31.19 20.29 25.25
C PHE A 422 30.10 19.63 24.41
N ARG A 423 29.74 18.37 24.70
CA ARG A 423 28.58 17.73 24.06
C ARG A 423 27.27 18.47 24.36
N LYS A 424 27.07 18.87 25.62
CA LYS A 424 25.86 19.62 26.01
C LYS A 424 25.79 20.97 25.30
N GLU A 425 26.91 21.67 25.20
CA GLU A 425 27.01 22.94 24.48
C GLU A 425 26.80 22.77 22.97
N ALA A 426 27.42 21.75 22.35
CA ALA A 426 27.18 21.41 20.95
C ALA A 426 25.73 21.06 20.64
N LYS A 427 25.06 20.30 21.52
CA LYS A 427 23.62 20.04 21.40
C LYS A 427 22.81 21.34 21.44
N ARG A 428 23.14 22.26 22.37
CA ARG A 428 22.49 23.58 22.46
C ARG A 428 22.69 24.38 21.17
N PHE A 429 23.94 24.49 20.71
CA PHE A 429 24.32 25.18 19.49
C PHE A 429 23.56 24.66 18.27
N ILE A 430 23.57 23.34 18.03
CA ILE A 430 22.86 22.72 16.89
C ILE A 430 21.35 22.97 16.97
N ASN A 431 20.75 22.86 18.17
CA ASN A 431 19.32 23.10 18.35
C ASN A 431 18.92 24.56 18.09
N GLU A 432 19.75 25.51 18.49
CA GLU A 432 19.52 26.94 18.24
C GLU A 432 19.67 27.28 16.75
N GLU A 433 20.67 26.71 16.05
CA GLU A 433 20.78 26.83 14.58
C GLU A 433 19.54 26.26 13.87
N LEU A 434 19.03 25.10 14.30
CA LEU A 434 17.82 24.48 13.73
C LEU A 434 16.55 25.32 13.97
N LYS A 435 16.52 26.14 15.03
CA LYS A 435 15.43 27.10 15.29
C LYS A 435 15.57 28.39 14.48
N GLY A 436 16.65 28.53 13.70
CA GLY A 436 16.94 29.73 12.90
C GLY A 436 17.61 30.86 13.69
N ASN A 437 18.18 30.56 14.86
CA ASN A 437 18.97 31.52 15.64
C ASN A 437 20.45 31.42 15.24
N ASP A 438 21.24 32.47 15.53
CA ASP A 438 22.70 32.50 15.36
C ASP A 438 23.41 32.33 16.72
N PRO A 439 23.49 31.10 17.26
CA PRO A 439 24.14 30.86 18.54
C PRO A 439 25.67 31.05 18.46
N THR A 440 26.28 31.39 19.58
CA THR A 440 27.75 31.33 19.75
C THR A 440 28.09 30.11 20.59
N PHE A 441 29.04 29.31 20.12
CA PHE A 441 29.51 28.09 20.78
C PHE A 441 30.36 28.39 22.02
#